data_AF-A0A453E8X1-F1
#
_entry.id   AF-A0A453E8X1-F1
#
_cell.length_a   1.000
_cell.length_b   1.000
_cell.length_c   1.000
_cell.angle_alpha   90.00
_cell.angle_beta   90.00
_cell.angle_gamma   90.00
#
_symmetry.space_group_name_H-M   'P 1'
#
loop_
_entity.id
_entity.type
_entity.pdbx_description
1 polymer ?
#
loop_
_entity_poly.entity_id
_entity_poly.type
_entity_poly.pdbx_seq_one_letter_code
_entity_poly.pdbx_strand_id
1 'polypeptide(L)'
;GKVAHFGAGAFLVIQLISVTRFITWLNDCCRSELNLKRCHMQVLVVSIVTYVGSILGIVLMYVWYAPTSACKLNILFITVTLVLVQLMTFVSVNSKVKAGYLAPGLMGIYIVFLCWSAIRSEPHTEICNRKAEVATSADWLNIASFVIAVIVVVAATFSTGIDSKCIQFKSAETESEDDDIPYGFGFFHFVFAMGAMYFAMLFIGWNAHQEMEKWTIDVGWASTWVRVGNEWLAAITYIWMIVAPIVWKRRQVGSSSACA
;
A
#
# COMPACT_ATOMS: atom_id res chain seq x y z
N GLY A 1 22.46 -10.54 -4.48
CA GLY A 1 21.70 -9.99 -5.61
C GLY A 1 20.33 -10.65 -5.78
N LYS A 2 20.23 -11.73 -6.55
CA LYS A 2 18.94 -12.31 -7.00
C LYS A 2 17.99 -12.74 -5.86
N VAL A 3 18.52 -13.36 -4.81
CA VAL A 3 17.71 -13.79 -3.65
C VAL A 3 17.08 -12.59 -2.93
N ALA A 4 17.82 -11.48 -2.78
CA ALA A 4 17.31 -10.27 -2.15
C ALA A 4 16.21 -9.59 -2.99
N HIS A 5 16.28 -9.65 -4.34
CA HIS A 5 15.21 -9.12 -5.20
C HIS A 5 13.90 -9.90 -5.01
N PHE A 6 13.99 -11.22 -4.99
CA PHE A 6 12.82 -12.07 -4.74
C PHE A 6 12.27 -11.83 -3.32
N GLY A 7 13.15 -11.79 -2.32
CA GLY A 7 12.79 -11.52 -0.93
C GLY A 7 12.08 -10.18 -0.74
N ALA A 8 12.62 -9.12 -1.34
CA ALA A 8 12.05 -7.79 -1.31
C ALA A 8 10.69 -7.72 -2.00
N GLY A 9 10.54 -8.34 -3.17
CA GLY A 9 9.27 -8.39 -3.89
C GLY A 9 8.17 -9.12 -3.10
N ALA A 10 8.50 -10.26 -2.51
CA ALA A 10 7.54 -10.98 -1.67
C ALA A 10 7.23 -10.25 -0.36
N PHE A 11 8.20 -9.56 0.26
CA PHE A 11 7.92 -8.68 1.40
C PHE A 11 6.90 -7.60 1.05
N LEU A 12 7.07 -6.91 -0.08
CA LEU A 12 6.13 -5.89 -0.55
C LEU A 12 4.71 -6.44 -0.68
N VAL A 13 4.55 -7.62 -1.28
CA VAL A 13 3.23 -8.26 -1.43
C VAL A 13 2.61 -8.65 -0.09
N ILE A 14 3.40 -9.20 0.85
CA ILE A 14 2.89 -9.58 2.17
C ILE A 14 2.47 -8.33 2.95
N GLN A 15 3.32 -7.30 2.98
CA GLN A 15 3.03 -6.03 3.63
C GLN A 15 1.77 -5.38 3.04
N LEU A 16 1.63 -5.40 1.71
CA LEU A 16 0.47 -4.89 0.99
C LEU A 16 -0.84 -5.57 1.43
N ILE A 17 -0.83 -6.90 1.49
CA ILE A 17 -1.99 -7.69 1.92
C ILE A 17 -2.34 -7.37 3.38
N SER A 18 -1.32 -7.28 4.25
CA SER A 18 -1.52 -6.93 5.66
C SER A 18 -2.13 -5.53 5.84
N VAL A 19 -1.60 -4.51 5.16
CA VAL A 19 -2.14 -3.13 5.20
C VAL A 19 -3.57 -3.07 4.67
N THR A 20 -3.85 -3.73 3.55
CA THR A 20 -5.19 -3.74 2.95
C THR A 20 -6.20 -4.41 3.89
N ARG A 21 -5.82 -5.53 4.50
CA ARG A 21 -6.64 -6.23 5.50
C ARG A 21 -6.87 -5.40 6.75
N PHE A 22 -5.84 -4.75 7.26
CA PHE A 22 -5.95 -3.84 8.39
C PHE A 22 -6.93 -2.70 8.10
N ILE A 23 -6.87 -2.08 6.91
CA ILE A 23 -7.82 -1.04 6.50
C ILE A 23 -9.25 -1.57 6.42
N THR A 24 -9.46 -2.77 5.87
CA THR A 24 -10.80 -3.39 5.83
C THR A 24 -11.30 -3.79 7.22
N TRP A 25 -10.41 -4.26 8.10
CA TRP A 25 -10.73 -4.57 9.49
C TRP A 25 -11.11 -3.32 10.28
N LEU A 26 -10.39 -2.20 10.10
CA LEU A 26 -10.78 -0.92 10.69
C LEU A 26 -12.19 -0.50 10.25
N ASN A 27 -12.50 -0.65 8.96
CA ASN A 27 -13.82 -0.35 8.42
C ASN A 27 -14.91 -1.25 9.02
N ASP A 28 -14.63 -2.54 9.22
CA ASP A 28 -15.59 -3.48 9.79
C ASP A 28 -15.76 -3.30 11.30
N CYS A 29 -14.67 -3.03 12.03
CA CYS A 29 -14.70 -2.72 13.46
C CYS A 29 -15.52 -1.46 13.73
N CYS A 30 -15.25 -0.37 13.01
CA CYS A 30 -16.04 0.86 13.10
C CYS A 30 -17.52 0.65 12.72
N ARG A 31 -17.83 -0.36 11.89
CA ARG A 31 -19.21 -0.73 11.54
C ARG A 31 -19.88 -1.61 12.61
N SER A 32 -19.13 -2.49 13.27
CA SER A 32 -19.69 -3.45 14.22
C SER A 32 -20.19 -2.80 15.50
N GLU A 33 -19.64 -1.66 15.91
CA GLU A 33 -20.10 -0.91 17.10
C GLU A 33 -21.37 -0.07 16.85
N LEU A 34 -22.09 -0.31 15.74
CA LEU A 34 -23.29 0.46 15.37
C LEU A 34 -24.49 0.18 16.30
N ASN A 35 -24.61 1.00 17.34
CA ASN A 35 -25.91 1.49 17.83
C ASN A 35 -25.90 2.96 18.29
N LEU A 36 -24.83 3.74 18.02
CA LEU A 36 -24.73 5.15 18.45
C LEU A 36 -24.53 6.13 17.28
N LYS A 37 -25.51 7.04 17.07
CA LYS A 37 -25.55 8.03 15.97
C LYS A 37 -24.30 8.93 15.86
N ARG A 38 -23.58 9.17 16.97
CA ARG A 38 -22.38 10.02 17.02
C ARG A 38 -21.17 9.40 16.30
N CYS A 39 -21.04 8.08 16.32
CA CYS A 39 -19.93 7.35 15.69
C CYS A 39 -20.08 7.32 14.15
N HIS A 40 -21.30 7.20 13.64
CA HIS A 40 -21.58 7.22 12.20
C HIS A 40 -21.16 8.54 11.53
N MET A 41 -21.42 9.67 12.19
CA MET A 41 -20.99 10.98 11.70
C MET A 41 -19.46 11.13 11.69
N GLN A 42 -18.76 10.61 12.71
CA GLN A 42 -17.29 10.64 12.75
C GLN A 42 -16.67 9.82 11.60
N VAL A 43 -17.17 8.61 11.35
CA VAL A 43 -16.68 7.76 10.25
C VAL A 43 -16.92 8.41 8.89
N LEU A 44 -18.08 9.04 8.70
CA LEU A 44 -18.38 9.78 7.47
C LEU A 44 -17.44 10.97 7.28
N VAL A 45 -17.19 11.74 8.33
CA VAL A 45 -16.26 12.88 8.29
C VAL A 45 -14.85 12.41 7.96
N VAL A 46 -14.34 11.37 8.62
CA VAL A 46 -13.01 10.80 8.33
C VAL A 46 -12.94 10.30 6.88
N SER A 47 -13.97 9.62 6.38
CA SER A 47 -14.04 9.18 4.98
C SER A 47 -13.97 10.34 3.99
N ILE A 48 -14.74 11.41 4.23
CA ILE A 48 -14.73 12.61 3.38
C ILE A 48 -13.35 13.29 3.42
N VAL A 49 -12.79 13.48 4.62
CA VAL A 49 -11.47 14.10 4.79
C VAL A 49 -10.40 13.29 4.08
N THR A 50 -10.42 11.97 4.20
CA THR A 50 -9.42 11.11 3.58
C THR A 50 -9.55 11.09 2.05
N TYR A 51 -10.77 11.07 1.51
CA TYR A 51 -11.00 11.19 0.07
C TYR A 51 -10.62 12.57 -0.49
N VAL A 52 -10.99 13.67 0.18
CA VAL A 52 -10.57 15.02 -0.23
C VAL A 52 -9.04 15.13 -0.17
N GLY A 53 -8.42 14.59 0.88
CA GLY A 53 -6.96 14.52 1.02
C GLY A 53 -6.28 13.78 -0.14
N SER A 54 -6.82 12.65 -0.60
CA SER A 54 -6.24 11.92 -1.74
C SER A 54 -6.35 12.72 -3.05
N ILE A 55 -7.47 13.38 -3.30
CA ILE A 55 -7.65 14.26 -4.47
C ILE A 55 -6.70 15.46 -4.41
N LEU A 56 -6.57 16.12 -3.24
CA LEU A 56 -5.63 17.21 -3.04
C LEU A 56 -4.17 16.77 -3.27
N GLY A 57 -3.80 15.58 -2.78
CA GLY A 57 -2.49 14.99 -3.03
C GLY A 57 -2.21 14.81 -4.53
N ILE A 58 -3.17 14.29 -5.29
CA ILE A 58 -3.07 14.15 -6.75
C ILE A 58 -2.88 15.51 -7.43
N VAL A 59 -3.65 16.53 -7.04
CA VAL A 59 -3.53 17.88 -7.61
C VAL A 59 -2.14 18.47 -7.33
N LEU A 60 -1.66 18.38 -6.08
CA LEU A 60 -0.32 18.83 -5.73
C LEU A 60 0.76 18.10 -6.53
N MET A 61 0.58 16.79 -6.76
CA MET A 61 1.51 16.02 -7.57
C MET A 61 1.58 16.48 -9.02
N TYR A 62 0.45 16.84 -9.64
CA TYR A 62 0.47 17.44 -10.99
C TYR A 62 1.24 18.77 -11.02
N VAL A 63 1.01 19.64 -10.02
CA VAL A 63 1.63 20.96 -9.97
C VAL A 63 3.15 20.88 -9.77
N TRP A 64 3.62 19.93 -8.97
CA TRP A 64 5.04 19.81 -8.63
C TRP A 64 5.84 18.90 -9.56
N TYR A 65 5.26 17.78 -10.01
CA TYR A 65 5.99 16.74 -10.76
C TYR A 65 5.61 16.65 -12.25
N ALA A 66 4.55 17.36 -12.70
CA ALA A 66 4.11 17.41 -14.09
C ALA A 66 3.81 18.85 -14.59
N PRO A 67 4.74 19.81 -14.45
CA PRO A 67 4.49 21.21 -14.82
C PRO A 67 4.39 21.47 -16.34
N THR A 68 4.90 20.55 -17.16
CA THR A 68 4.89 20.67 -18.63
C THR A 68 4.44 19.37 -19.27
N SER A 69 3.95 19.43 -20.51
CA SER A 69 3.54 18.25 -21.29
C SER A 69 4.69 17.33 -21.69
N ALA A 70 5.95 17.74 -21.46
CA ALA A 70 7.13 16.91 -21.67
C ALA A 70 7.24 15.77 -20.64
N CYS A 71 6.67 15.94 -19.43
CA CYS A 71 6.71 14.98 -18.32
C CYS A 71 5.68 13.85 -18.49
N LYS A 72 5.69 13.18 -19.65
CA LYS A 72 4.66 12.20 -20.05
C LYS A 72 4.54 11.03 -19.07
N LEU A 73 5.66 10.57 -18.52
CA LEU A 73 5.69 9.41 -17.62
C LEU A 73 5.11 9.75 -16.24
N ASN A 74 5.46 10.90 -15.66
CA ASN A 74 4.84 11.37 -14.42
C ASN A 74 3.35 11.66 -14.61
N ILE A 75 2.95 12.25 -15.75
CA ILE A 75 1.53 12.41 -16.09
C ILE A 75 0.83 11.05 -16.16
N LEU A 76 1.44 10.04 -16.78
CA LEU A 76 0.88 8.69 -16.86
C LEU A 76 0.68 8.08 -15.47
N PHE A 77 1.68 8.15 -14.59
CA PHE A 77 1.56 7.61 -13.24
C PHE A 77 0.45 8.29 -12.44
N ILE A 78 0.43 9.63 -12.42
CA ILE A 78 -0.58 10.39 -11.66
C ILE A 78 -1.99 10.18 -12.25
N THR A 79 -2.13 10.13 -13.58
CA THR A 79 -3.44 9.87 -14.23
C THR A 79 -3.96 8.47 -13.90
N VAL A 80 -3.09 7.45 -13.95
CA VAL A 80 -3.47 6.07 -13.58
C VAL A 80 -3.88 6.00 -12.11
N THR A 81 -3.13 6.62 -11.20
CA THR A 81 -3.50 6.68 -9.77
C THR A 81 -4.86 7.33 -9.57
N LEU A 82 -5.14 8.45 -10.26
CA LEU A 82 -6.45 9.11 -10.21
C LEU A 82 -7.57 8.16 -10.67
N VAL A 83 -7.37 7.45 -11.78
CA VAL A 83 -8.34 6.46 -12.28
C VAL A 83 -8.55 5.34 -11.27
N LEU A 84 -7.48 4.82 -10.65
CA LEU A 84 -7.56 3.77 -9.63
C LEU A 84 -8.32 4.25 -8.39
N VAL A 85 -8.07 5.46 -7.88
CA VAL A 85 -8.83 6.05 -6.77
C VAL A 85 -10.31 6.12 -7.11
N GLN A 86 -10.67 6.63 -8.28
CA GLN A 86 -12.08 6.74 -8.67
C GLN A 86 -12.74 5.38 -8.87
N LEU A 87 -12.03 4.43 -9.48
CA LEU A 87 -12.50 3.06 -9.66
C LEU A 87 -12.78 2.39 -8.31
N MET A 88 -11.85 2.47 -7.36
CA MET A 88 -12.02 1.91 -6.02
C MET A 88 -13.21 2.53 -5.29
N THR A 89 -13.36 3.86 -5.33
CA THR A 89 -14.52 4.54 -4.73
C THR A 89 -15.83 4.12 -5.40
N PHE A 90 -15.88 4.06 -6.73
CA PHE A 90 -17.08 3.64 -7.46
C PHE A 90 -17.51 2.21 -7.11
N VAL A 91 -16.55 1.26 -7.08
CA VAL A 91 -16.83 -0.14 -6.73
C VAL A 91 -17.31 -0.25 -5.27
N SER A 92 -16.69 0.48 -4.34
CA SER A 92 -17.05 0.42 -2.90
C SER A 92 -18.40 1.05 -2.57
N VAL A 93 -18.81 2.08 -3.32
CA VAL A 93 -20.13 2.74 -3.17
C VAL A 93 -21.26 1.93 -3.82
N ASN A 94 -20.92 0.98 -4.70
CA ASN A 94 -21.92 0.16 -5.37
C ASN A 94 -22.79 -0.60 -4.35
N SER A 95 -24.11 -0.45 -4.47
CA SER A 95 -25.11 -0.98 -3.53
C SER A 95 -25.06 -2.49 -3.35
N LYS A 96 -24.46 -3.23 -4.30
CA LYS A 96 -24.26 -4.68 -4.23
C LYS A 96 -23.10 -5.09 -3.31
N VAL A 97 -22.13 -4.21 -3.09
CA VAL A 97 -20.89 -4.52 -2.35
C VAL A 97 -21.02 -4.15 -0.88
N LYS A 98 -21.71 -3.04 -0.55
CA LYS A 98 -21.84 -2.51 0.82
C LYS A 98 -20.48 -2.48 1.55
N ALA A 99 -19.39 -2.15 0.86
CA ALA A 99 -18.03 -2.14 1.41
C ALA A 99 -17.84 -1.01 2.44
N GLY A 100 -18.71 0.00 2.44
CA GLY A 100 -18.59 1.18 3.32
C GLY A 100 -17.73 2.26 2.69
N TYR A 101 -17.77 3.46 3.27
CA TYR A 101 -17.14 4.65 2.68
C TYR A 101 -15.73 4.93 3.24
N LEU A 102 -15.38 4.37 4.41
CA LEU A 102 -14.09 4.62 5.06
C LEU A 102 -12.92 3.92 4.34
N ALA A 103 -13.10 2.64 4.01
CA ALA A 103 -12.08 1.83 3.34
C ALA A 103 -11.55 2.43 2.02
N PRO A 104 -12.38 2.91 1.05
CA PRO A 104 -11.86 3.48 -0.19
C PRO A 104 -11.14 4.82 0.03
N GLY A 105 -11.50 5.60 1.06
CA GLY A 105 -10.79 6.84 1.41
C GLY A 105 -9.39 6.58 1.96
N LEU A 106 -9.26 5.64 2.90
CA LEU A 106 -7.97 5.23 3.47
C LEU A 106 -7.07 4.57 2.41
N MET A 107 -7.62 3.67 1.58
CA MET A 107 -6.86 3.09 0.47
C MET A 107 -6.48 4.16 -0.57
N GLY A 108 -7.33 5.14 -0.82
CA GLY A 108 -7.04 6.26 -1.72
C GLY A 108 -5.81 7.06 -1.29
N ILE A 109 -5.71 7.43 0.00
CA ILE A 109 -4.50 8.07 0.54
C ILE A 109 -3.28 7.17 0.39
N TYR A 110 -3.42 5.87 0.67
CA TYR A 110 -2.31 4.93 0.59
C TYR A 110 -1.76 4.80 -0.85
N ILE A 111 -2.60 4.66 -1.87
CA ILE A 111 -2.13 4.56 -3.26
C ILE A 111 -1.57 5.88 -3.77
N VAL A 112 -2.10 7.03 -3.34
CA VAL A 112 -1.51 8.35 -3.64
C VAL A 112 -0.12 8.47 -3.02
N PHE A 113 0.07 7.99 -1.79
CA PHE A 113 1.39 7.94 -1.16
C PHE A 113 2.36 7.02 -1.91
N LEU A 114 1.91 5.85 -2.38
CA LEU A 114 2.75 4.95 -3.19
C LEU A 114 3.17 5.59 -4.52
N CYS A 115 2.23 6.26 -5.21
CA CYS A 115 2.53 7.00 -6.44
C CYS A 115 3.53 8.13 -6.19
N TRP A 116 3.31 8.92 -5.13
CA TRP A 116 4.22 10.00 -4.76
C TRP A 116 5.63 9.48 -4.46
N SER A 117 5.71 8.37 -3.72
CA SER A 117 6.97 7.71 -3.46
C SER A 117 7.63 7.16 -4.72
N ALA A 118 6.86 6.68 -5.70
CA ALA A 118 7.39 6.18 -6.96
C ALA A 118 8.01 7.31 -7.80
N ILE A 119 7.31 8.44 -7.93
CA ILE A 119 7.82 9.60 -8.67
C ILE A 119 9.05 10.20 -7.98
N ARG A 120 9.09 10.21 -6.64
CA ARG A 120 10.30 10.64 -5.90
C ARG A 120 11.50 9.71 -6.10
N SER A 121 11.27 8.46 -6.48
CA SER A 121 12.31 7.50 -6.86
C SER A 121 12.81 7.68 -8.30
N GLU A 122 12.22 8.57 -9.10
CA GLU A 122 12.70 8.88 -10.45
C GLU A 122 14.12 9.45 -10.39
N PRO A 123 15.05 9.02 -11.26
CA PRO A 123 16.42 9.51 -11.22
C PRO A 123 16.51 11.02 -11.48
N HIS A 124 17.43 11.68 -10.78
CA HIS A 124 17.65 13.14 -10.79
C HIS A 124 18.05 13.75 -12.15
N THR A 125 18.33 12.92 -13.15
CA THR A 125 18.59 13.38 -14.53
C THR A 125 17.35 13.95 -15.22
N GLU A 126 16.15 13.65 -14.70
CA GLU A 126 14.90 14.07 -15.30
C GLU A 126 14.49 15.48 -14.85
N ILE A 127 14.23 16.35 -15.84
CA ILE A 127 13.88 17.77 -15.63
C ILE A 127 12.58 17.91 -14.82
N CYS A 128 11.73 16.89 -14.85
CA CYS A 128 10.41 16.87 -14.23
C CYS A 128 10.44 16.82 -12.71
N ASN A 129 11.43 16.15 -12.11
CA ASN A 129 11.55 16.01 -10.65
C ASN A 129 12.40 17.15 -10.02
N ARG A 130 13.27 17.79 -10.82
CA ARG A 130 14.18 18.85 -10.37
C ARG A 130 13.48 20.03 -9.67
N LYS A 131 12.25 20.38 -10.06
CA LYS A 131 11.49 21.47 -9.41
C LYS A 131 11.05 21.11 -7.99
N ALA A 132 10.64 19.86 -7.77
CA ALA A 132 10.29 19.36 -6.44
C ALA A 132 11.55 19.17 -5.57
N GLU A 133 12.66 18.77 -6.18
CA GLU A 133 13.95 18.64 -5.51
C GLU A 133 14.46 19.99 -4.98
N VAL A 134 14.47 21.04 -5.81
CA VAL A 134 14.88 22.40 -5.38
C VAL A 134 14.00 22.94 -4.25
N ALA A 135 12.72 22.60 -4.22
CA ALA A 135 11.84 22.98 -3.11
C ALA A 135 12.15 22.24 -1.80
N THR A 136 12.90 21.13 -1.85
CA THR A 136 13.18 20.24 -0.72
C THR A 136 14.68 20.08 -0.42
N SER A 137 15.57 20.80 -1.13
CA SER A 137 17.02 20.58 -1.16
C SER A 137 17.78 21.13 0.05
N ALA A 138 17.52 20.58 1.24
CA ALA A 138 18.38 20.76 2.41
C ALA A 138 18.93 19.39 2.86
N ASP A 139 20.24 19.31 3.11
CA ASP A 139 20.88 18.06 3.56
C ASP A 139 20.22 17.46 4.80
N TRP A 140 19.73 18.32 5.71
CA TRP A 140 18.97 17.89 6.88
C TRP A 140 17.64 17.21 6.54
N LEU A 141 16.94 17.66 5.49
CA LEU A 141 15.68 17.05 5.04
C LEU A 141 15.93 15.67 4.42
N ASN A 142 17.04 15.50 3.70
CA ASN A 142 17.43 14.19 3.16
C ASN A 142 17.74 13.20 4.29
N ILE A 143 18.52 13.63 5.29
CA ILE A 143 18.80 12.82 6.50
C ILE A 143 17.51 12.48 7.25
N ALA A 144 16.62 13.46 7.46
CA ALA A 144 15.34 13.21 8.11
C ALA A 144 14.48 12.21 7.33
N SER A 145 14.41 12.35 5.99
CA SER A 145 13.67 11.43 5.13
C SER A 145 14.21 10.00 5.17
N PHE A 146 15.54 9.86 5.23
CA PHE A 146 16.21 8.57 5.41
C PHE A 146 15.81 7.92 6.73
N VAL A 147 15.92 8.64 7.85
CA VAL A 147 15.57 8.11 9.19
C VAL A 147 14.10 7.71 9.25
N ILE A 148 13.20 8.54 8.70
CA ILE A 148 11.78 8.23 8.63
C ILE A 148 11.54 6.97 7.80
N ALA A 149 12.19 6.82 6.64
CA ALA A 149 12.05 5.63 5.80
C ALA A 149 12.48 4.35 6.55
N VAL A 150 13.60 4.39 7.27
CA VAL A 150 14.06 3.27 8.11
C VAL A 150 13.00 2.90 9.15
N ILE A 151 12.49 3.89 9.90
CA ILE A 151 11.48 3.68 10.94
C ILE A 151 10.21 3.06 10.34
N VAL A 152 9.75 3.57 9.20
CA VAL A 152 8.56 3.06 8.51
C VAL A 152 8.74 1.60 8.10
N VAL A 153 9.91 1.22 7.54
CA VAL A 153 10.18 -0.16 7.13
C VAL A 153 10.24 -1.09 8.33
N VAL A 154 10.88 -0.68 9.42
CA VAL A 154 10.93 -1.48 10.66
C VAL A 154 9.52 -1.66 11.25
N ALA A 155 8.75 -0.58 11.37
CA ALA A 155 7.39 -0.63 11.90
C ALA A 155 6.48 -1.50 11.02
N ALA A 156 6.60 -1.40 9.70
CA ALA A 156 5.86 -2.23 8.75
C ALA A 156 6.24 -3.70 8.87
N THR A 157 7.54 -4.02 8.97
CA THR A 157 8.04 -5.39 9.12
C THR A 157 7.52 -6.01 10.42
N PHE A 158 7.60 -5.25 11.52
CA PHE A 158 7.10 -5.69 12.82
C PHE A 158 5.59 -5.92 12.81
N SER A 159 4.82 -4.94 12.30
CA SER A 159 3.35 -5.03 12.20
C SER A 159 2.90 -6.20 11.33
N THR A 160 3.58 -6.42 10.21
CA THR A 160 3.28 -7.54 9.30
C THR A 160 3.64 -8.88 9.94
N GLY A 161 4.74 -8.95 10.70
CA GLY A 161 5.16 -10.17 11.39
C GLY A 161 4.18 -10.61 12.48
N ILE A 162 3.56 -9.67 13.19
CA ILE A 162 2.56 -9.96 14.22
C ILE A 162 1.16 -10.26 13.65
N ASP A 163 0.85 -9.86 12.41
CA ASP A 163 -0.42 -10.13 11.70
C ASP A 163 -0.59 -11.61 11.25
N SER A 164 0.21 -12.52 11.82
CA SER A 164 0.22 -13.96 11.50
C SER A 164 -1.14 -14.66 11.61
N LYS A 165 -2.04 -14.18 12.49
CA LYS A 165 -3.39 -14.74 12.67
C LYS A 165 -4.29 -14.61 11.43
N CYS A 166 -4.03 -13.61 10.57
CA CYS A 166 -4.82 -13.40 9.36
C CYS A 166 -4.30 -14.24 8.17
N ILE A 167 -3.01 -14.58 8.14
CA ILE A 167 -2.32 -15.14 6.96
C ILE A 167 -2.15 -16.66 7.03
N GLN A 168 -2.24 -17.28 8.22
CA GLN A 168 -2.24 -18.75 8.32
C GLN A 168 -3.50 -19.36 7.66
N PHE A 169 -3.33 -19.83 6.42
CA PHE A 169 -4.19 -20.84 5.83
C PHE A 169 -4.01 -22.13 6.64
N LYS A 170 -4.90 -22.36 7.62
CA LYS A 170 -5.14 -23.61 8.34
C LYS A 170 -3.93 -24.55 8.41
N SER A 171 -3.01 -24.29 9.33
CA SER A 171 -2.09 -25.34 9.79
C SER A 171 -2.91 -26.29 10.66
N ALA A 172 -3.05 -27.53 10.20
CA ALA A 172 -3.66 -28.60 10.98
C ALA A 172 -2.89 -28.82 12.29
N GLU A 173 -3.65 -29.11 13.35
CA GLU A 173 -3.29 -29.76 14.62
C GLU A 173 -1.81 -29.74 15.03
N THR A 174 -1.50 -28.93 16.03
CA THR A 174 -0.85 -29.45 17.24
C THR A 174 -1.09 -28.48 18.39
N GLU A 175 -1.93 -28.91 19.34
CA GLU A 175 -1.98 -28.36 20.68
C GLU A 175 -0.64 -28.65 21.39
N SER A 176 -0.03 -27.64 21.99
CA SER A 176 0.83 -27.81 23.16
C SER A 176 0.80 -26.53 23.98
N GLU A 177 0.21 -26.63 25.15
CA GLU A 177 0.16 -25.62 26.21
C GLU A 177 1.59 -25.23 26.66
N ASP A 178 1.94 -23.94 26.57
CA ASP A 178 2.66 -23.12 27.56
C ASP A 178 3.22 -21.85 26.88
N ASP A 179 2.87 -20.66 27.40
CA ASP A 179 3.25 -19.33 26.90
C ASP A 179 2.99 -19.07 25.40
N ASP A 180 1.72 -19.11 25.00
CA ASP A 180 1.30 -18.87 23.61
C ASP A 180 1.62 -17.42 23.17
N ILE A 181 2.81 -17.22 22.59
CA ILE A 181 3.22 -15.98 21.95
C ILE A 181 2.16 -15.64 20.87
N PRO A 182 1.59 -14.42 20.85
CA PRO A 182 0.40 -14.11 20.06
C PRO A 182 0.60 -14.13 18.54
N TYR A 183 1.78 -14.54 18.05
CA TYR A 183 2.13 -14.66 16.65
C TYR A 183 2.87 -15.97 16.36
N GLY A 184 2.72 -16.49 15.15
CA GLY A 184 3.46 -17.68 14.72
C GLY A 184 4.97 -17.39 14.61
N PHE A 185 5.78 -17.97 15.50
CA PHE A 185 7.22 -17.75 15.58
C PHE A 185 7.94 -17.87 14.22
N GLY A 186 7.62 -18.92 13.44
CA GLY A 186 8.21 -19.14 12.11
C GLY A 186 7.80 -18.08 11.07
N PHE A 187 6.54 -17.64 11.09
CA PHE A 187 6.05 -16.60 10.17
C PHE A 187 6.67 -15.24 10.49
N PHE A 188 6.80 -14.90 11.78
CA PHE A 188 7.45 -13.66 12.21
C PHE A 188 8.89 -13.57 11.71
N HIS A 189 9.71 -14.60 11.94
CA HIS A 189 11.10 -14.62 11.47
C HIS A 189 11.21 -14.62 9.94
N PHE A 190 10.27 -15.30 9.26
CA PHE A 190 10.19 -15.26 7.80
C PHE A 190 9.94 -13.83 7.29
N VAL A 191 8.92 -13.14 7.82
CA VAL A 191 8.63 -11.74 7.45
C VAL A 191 9.81 -10.83 7.77
N PHE A 192 10.48 -11.03 8.91
CA PHE A 192 11.64 -10.24 9.32
C PHE A 192 12.84 -10.44 8.37
N ALA A 193 13.11 -11.68 7.95
CA ALA A 193 14.14 -11.98 6.96
C ALA A 193 13.83 -11.34 5.60
N MET A 194 12.58 -11.39 5.17
CA MET A 194 12.13 -10.76 3.91
C MET A 194 12.18 -9.24 3.99
N GLY A 195 11.82 -8.66 5.14
CA GLY A 195 11.92 -7.23 5.43
C GLY A 195 13.37 -6.73 5.44
N ALA A 196 14.31 -7.52 5.97
CA ALA A 196 15.74 -7.22 5.90
C ALA A 196 16.27 -7.23 4.45
N MET A 197 15.80 -8.18 3.62
CA MET A 197 16.13 -8.20 2.19
C MET A 197 15.55 -6.99 1.45
N TYR A 198 14.31 -6.60 1.77
CA TYR A 198 13.69 -5.38 1.25
C TYR A 198 14.51 -4.15 1.63
N PHE A 199 14.85 -4.01 2.91
CA PHE A 199 15.66 -2.90 3.41
C PHE A 199 17.01 -2.79 2.69
N ALA A 200 17.69 -3.93 2.46
CA ALA A 200 18.93 -3.97 1.68
C ALA A 200 18.75 -3.53 0.22
N MET A 201 17.62 -3.86 -0.41
CA MET A 201 17.31 -3.44 -1.78
C MET A 201 17.14 -1.91 -1.90
N LEU A 202 16.69 -1.25 -0.83
CA LEU A 202 16.51 0.19 -0.82
C LEU A 202 17.86 0.94 -0.91
N PHE A 203 18.91 0.41 -0.27
CA PHE A 203 20.27 0.99 -0.32
C PHE A 203 20.97 0.87 -1.66
N ILE A 204 20.50 -0.04 -2.53
CA ILE A 204 21.09 -0.24 -3.85
C ILE A 204 20.16 0.25 -4.98
N GLY A 205 19.08 0.96 -4.65
CA GLY A 205 18.14 1.50 -5.65
C GLY A 205 17.53 0.43 -6.55
N TRP A 206 17.37 -0.81 -6.05
CA TRP A 206 16.96 -1.98 -6.82
C TRP A 206 17.86 -2.32 -8.02
N ASN A 207 19.08 -1.78 -8.06
CA ASN A 207 20.06 -2.02 -9.10
C ASN A 207 21.41 -2.41 -8.48
N ALA A 208 21.82 -3.66 -8.66
CA ALA A 208 23.07 -4.16 -8.09
C ALA A 208 24.34 -3.51 -8.69
N HIS A 209 24.22 -2.72 -9.76
CA HIS A 209 25.34 -2.15 -10.51
C HIS A 209 25.46 -0.62 -10.40
N GLN A 210 24.60 0.05 -9.62
CA GLN A 210 24.67 1.50 -9.42
C GLN A 210 24.90 1.84 -7.95
N GLU A 211 25.81 2.79 -7.70
CA GLU A 211 26.03 3.35 -6.36
C GLU A 211 25.03 4.48 -6.11
N MET A 212 24.42 4.46 -4.93
CA MET A 212 23.44 5.45 -4.49
C MET A 212 24.12 6.73 -4.01
N GLU A 213 23.50 7.89 -4.24
CA GLU A 213 23.99 9.17 -3.74
C GLU A 213 23.84 9.27 -2.21
N LYS A 214 24.72 10.02 -1.56
CA LYS A 214 24.79 10.12 -0.08
C LYS A 214 23.43 10.54 0.51
N TRP A 215 22.94 9.79 1.49
CA TRP A 215 21.65 10.01 2.17
C TRP A 215 20.40 9.86 1.29
N THR A 216 20.56 9.32 0.07
CA THR A 216 19.44 8.94 -0.79
C THR A 216 19.22 7.44 -0.75
N ILE A 217 17.96 7.04 -0.72
CA ILE A 217 17.52 5.64 -0.76
C ILE A 217 16.57 5.52 -1.96
N ASP A 218 16.57 4.38 -2.64
CA ASP A 218 15.53 4.04 -3.62
C ASP A 218 15.43 4.98 -4.83
N VAL A 219 16.53 5.61 -5.24
CA VAL A 219 16.57 6.45 -6.44
C VAL A 219 16.97 5.59 -7.62
N GLY A 220 16.15 5.58 -8.66
CA GLY A 220 16.39 4.85 -9.89
C GLY A 220 15.09 4.38 -10.53
N TRP A 221 15.15 4.14 -11.85
CA TRP A 221 14.03 3.62 -12.62
C TRP A 221 13.53 2.27 -12.10
N ALA A 222 14.43 1.41 -11.62
CA ALA A 222 14.04 0.13 -11.06
C ALA A 222 13.17 0.29 -9.80
N SER A 223 13.58 1.14 -8.85
CA SER A 223 12.79 1.42 -7.64
C SER A 223 11.45 2.11 -7.99
N THR A 224 11.47 3.05 -8.93
CA THR A 224 10.26 3.71 -9.45
C THR A 224 9.23 2.69 -9.93
N TRP A 225 9.61 1.79 -10.83
CA TRP A 225 8.70 0.78 -11.39
C TRP A 225 8.23 -0.25 -10.36
N VAL A 226 9.08 -0.62 -9.40
CA VAL A 226 8.67 -1.51 -8.30
C VAL A 226 7.58 -0.85 -7.45
N ARG A 227 7.70 0.46 -7.15
CA ARG A 227 6.71 1.21 -6.39
C ARG A 227 5.39 1.40 -7.16
N VAL A 228 5.46 1.71 -8.45
CA VAL A 228 4.27 1.77 -9.34
C VAL A 228 3.58 0.41 -9.43
N GLY A 229 4.35 -0.67 -9.61
CA GLY A 229 3.81 -2.03 -9.63
C GLY A 229 3.14 -2.38 -8.31
N ASN A 230 3.74 -2.01 -7.18
CA ASN A 230 3.16 -2.21 -5.85
C ASN A 230 1.85 -1.44 -5.66
N GLU A 231 1.76 -0.21 -6.17
CA GLU A 231 0.52 0.58 -6.17
C GLU A 231 -0.60 -0.11 -6.95
N TRP A 232 -0.33 -0.59 -8.17
CA TRP A 232 -1.32 -1.28 -8.97
C TRP A 232 -1.79 -2.57 -8.31
N LEU A 233 -0.84 -3.33 -7.73
CA LEU A 233 -1.17 -4.51 -6.95
C LEU A 233 -2.05 -4.15 -5.74
N ALA A 234 -1.81 -3.03 -5.05
CA ALA A 234 -2.64 -2.55 -3.94
C ALA A 234 -4.10 -2.34 -4.34
N ALA A 235 -4.31 -1.64 -5.46
CA ALA A 235 -5.64 -1.36 -5.96
C ALA A 235 -6.36 -2.65 -6.39
N ILE A 236 -5.65 -3.55 -7.08
CA ILE A 236 -6.20 -4.84 -7.52
C ILE A 236 -6.57 -5.72 -6.33
N THR A 237 -5.68 -5.86 -5.33
CA THR A 237 -5.96 -6.68 -4.14
C THR A 237 -7.13 -6.13 -3.34
N TYR A 238 -7.23 -4.81 -3.18
CA TYR A 238 -8.36 -4.17 -2.52
C TYR A 238 -9.69 -4.44 -3.24
N ILE A 239 -9.74 -4.17 -4.56
CA ILE A 239 -10.95 -4.41 -5.37
C ILE A 239 -11.32 -5.90 -5.32
N TRP A 240 -10.33 -6.79 -5.38
CA TRP A 240 -10.57 -8.23 -5.29
C TRP A 240 -11.15 -8.61 -3.92
N MET A 241 -10.62 -8.09 -2.81
CA MET A 241 -11.10 -8.39 -1.46
C MET A 241 -12.58 -8.02 -1.27
N ILE A 242 -13.03 -6.90 -1.84
CA ILE A 242 -14.44 -6.47 -1.73
C ILE A 242 -15.36 -7.20 -2.72
N VAL A 243 -14.87 -7.58 -3.91
CA VAL A 243 -15.68 -8.23 -4.96
C VAL A 243 -15.77 -9.75 -4.77
N ALA A 244 -14.70 -10.41 -4.30
CA ALA A 244 -14.62 -11.86 -4.21
C ALA A 244 -15.78 -12.52 -3.41
N PRO A 245 -16.22 -11.99 -2.25
CA PRO A 245 -17.35 -12.56 -1.52
C PRO A 245 -18.66 -12.57 -2.32
N ILE A 246 -18.86 -11.58 -3.19
CA ILE A 246 -20.07 -11.45 -4.02
C ILE A 246 -20.05 -12.45 -5.16
N VAL A 247 -18.89 -12.58 -5.81
CA VAL A 247 -18.69 -13.55 -6.90
C VAL A 247 -18.88 -14.97 -6.37
N TRP A 248 -18.34 -15.28 -5.19
CA TRP A 248 -18.48 -16.60 -4.57
C TRP A 248 -19.93 -16.90 -4.18
N LYS A 249 -20.64 -15.94 -3.58
CA LYS A 249 -22.08 -16.08 -3.27
C LYS A 249 -22.93 -16.31 -4.52
N ARG A 250 -22.67 -15.59 -5.62
CA ARG A 250 -23.39 -15.81 -6.89
C ARG A 250 -23.12 -17.19 -7.48
N ARG A 251 -21.88 -17.68 -7.41
CA ARG A 251 -21.54 -19.04 -7.88
C ARG A 251 -22.29 -20.12 -7.10
N GLN A 252 -22.43 -19.96 -5.78
CA GLN A 252 -23.19 -20.90 -4.95
C GLN A 252 -24.69 -20.89 -5.30
N VAL A 253 -25.31 -19.71 -5.43
CA VAL A 253 -26.73 -19.58 -5.79
C VAL A 253 -27.02 -20.10 -7.21
N GLY A 254 -26.11 -19.87 -8.16
CA GLY A 254 -26.22 -20.41 -9.52
C GLY A 254 -26.10 -21.94 -9.60
N SER A 255 -25.29 -22.54 -8.72
CA SER A 255 -25.17 -24.00 -8.60
C SER A 255 -26.43 -24.62 -7.97
N SER A 256 -26.99 -24.01 -6.92
CA SER A 256 -28.22 -24.50 -6.28
C SER A 256 -29.47 -24.37 -7.14
N SER A 257 -29.51 -23.41 -8.08
CA SER A 257 -30.63 -23.24 -9.01
C SER A 257 -30.53 -24.08 -10.29
N ALA A 258 -29.36 -24.68 -10.56
CA ALA A 258 -29.17 -25.63 -11.66
C ALA A 258 -29.50 -27.08 -11.27
N CYS A 259 -29.78 -27.36 -9.99
CA CYS A 259 -30.19 -28.67 -9.48
C CYS A 259 -31.70 -28.73 -9.11
N ALA A 260 -32.51 -27.77 -9.57
CA ALA A 260 -33.95 -27.71 -9.36
C ALA A 260 -34.72 -27.87 -10.68
#